data_AF-A0A416JXI0-F1
#
_entry.id   AF-A0A416JXI0-F1
#
_cell.length_a   1.000
_cell.length_b   1.000
_cell.length_c   1.000
_cell.angle_alpha   90.00
_cell.angle_beta   90.00
_cell.angle_gamma   90.00
#
_symmetry.space_group_name_H-M   'P 1'
#
loop_
_entity.id
_entity.type
_entity.pdbx_description
1 polymer ?
#
loop_
_entity_poly.entity_id
_entity_poly.type
_entity_poly.pdbx_seq_one_letter_code
_entity_poly.pdbx_strand_id
1 'polypeptide(L)'
;MEIEHVDEFLKLMAVLTGDNRYVDILRFDGKEIVSMCDVAARLENIGLQKGLAEGDLRRLIKQTCKKMQALLSAEEIADDLAEDDVALIQKIMDAAKEFAPEYDIDAIYEKVAK
;
A
#
# COMPACT_ATOMS: atom_id res chain seq x y z
N MET A 1 23.30 -11.18 -26.13
CA MET A 1 23.02 -9.74 -26.21
C MET A 1 22.77 -9.29 -24.79
N GLU A 2 23.64 -8.44 -24.24
CA GLU A 2 23.44 -7.81 -22.93
C GLU A 2 23.02 -6.35 -23.17
N ILE A 3 22.08 -5.86 -22.36
CA ILE A 3 21.66 -4.46 -22.40
C ILE A 3 22.61 -3.70 -21.49
N GLU A 4 23.46 -2.84 -22.07
CA GLU A 4 24.46 -2.07 -21.33
C GLU A 4 23.84 -0.87 -20.58
N HIS A 5 22.72 -0.34 -21.09
CA HIS A 5 22.08 0.91 -20.64
C HIS A 5 20.65 0.61 -20.14
N VAL A 6 20.55 -0.10 -19.01
CA VAL A 6 19.29 -0.64 -18.49
C VAL A 6 18.32 0.48 -18.09
N ASP A 7 18.82 1.58 -17.53
CA ASP A 7 17.98 2.69 -17.10
C ASP A 7 17.43 3.53 -18.25
N GLU A 8 18.22 3.82 -19.31
CA GLU A 8 17.67 4.46 -20.51
C GLU A 8 16.62 3.58 -21.19
N PHE A 9 16.86 2.26 -21.23
CA PHE A 9 15.88 1.32 -21.77
C PHE A 9 14.55 1.36 -20.98
N LEU A 10 14.61 1.36 -19.64
CA LEU A 10 13.41 1.44 -18.80
C LEU A 10 12.68 2.79 -18.94
N LYS A 11 13.42 3.90 -19.04
CA LYS A 11 12.84 5.24 -19.31
C LYS A 11 12.12 5.26 -20.66
N LEU A 12 12.73 4.69 -21.70
CA LEU A 12 12.10 4.57 -23.02
C LEU A 12 10.83 3.71 -22.94
N MET A 13 10.87 2.56 -22.26
CA MET A 13 9.72 1.68 -22.07
C MET A 13 8.56 2.39 -21.35
N ALA A 14 8.84 3.22 -20.36
CA ALA A 14 7.81 4.01 -19.68
C ALA A 14 7.07 4.94 -20.66
N VAL A 15 7.79 5.59 -21.58
CA VAL A 15 7.19 6.47 -22.60
C VAL A 15 6.40 5.65 -23.62
N LEU A 16 6.95 4.53 -24.10
CA LEU A 16 6.31 3.71 -25.14
C LEU A 16 5.06 2.98 -24.64
N THR A 17 5.03 2.57 -23.38
CA THR A 17 3.93 1.78 -22.81
C THR A 17 2.96 2.62 -21.97
N GLY A 18 3.37 3.81 -21.52
CA GLY A 18 2.65 4.59 -20.52
C GLY A 18 2.69 3.97 -19.10
N ASP A 19 3.51 2.94 -18.87
CA ASP A 19 3.61 2.25 -17.59
C ASP A 19 4.70 2.87 -16.71
N ASN A 20 4.28 3.66 -15.73
CA ASN A 20 5.19 4.35 -14.80
C ASN A 20 5.96 3.40 -13.87
N ARG A 21 5.60 2.11 -13.77
CA ARG A 21 6.35 1.14 -12.96
C ARG A 21 7.81 1.04 -13.40
N TYR A 22 8.10 1.23 -14.70
CA TYR A 22 9.46 1.25 -15.21
C TYR A 22 10.31 2.42 -14.67
N VAL A 23 9.68 3.55 -14.32
CA VAL A 23 10.35 4.67 -13.66
C VAL A 23 10.45 4.46 -12.15
N ASP A 24 9.42 3.88 -11.53
CA ASP A 24 9.41 3.63 -10.09
C ASP A 24 10.53 2.67 -9.67
N ILE A 25 10.80 1.63 -10.47
CA ILE A 25 11.90 0.68 -10.26
C ILE A 25 13.27 1.40 -10.20
N LEU A 26 13.48 2.42 -11.02
CA LEU A 26 14.73 3.20 -11.06
C LEU A 26 14.95 4.00 -9.79
N ARG A 27 13.86 4.46 -9.16
CA ARG A 27 13.90 5.27 -7.94
C ARG A 27 13.98 4.41 -6.67
N PHE A 28 13.71 3.12 -6.78
CA PHE A 28 13.65 2.21 -5.65
C PHE A 28 15.04 1.97 -5.03
N ASP A 29 15.14 2.10 -3.69
CA ASP A 29 16.35 1.88 -2.87
C ASP A 29 17.54 2.82 -3.18
N GLY A 30 17.36 3.86 -4.01
CA GLY A 30 18.38 4.90 -4.29
C GLY A 30 19.67 4.43 -4.98
N LYS A 31 19.79 3.13 -5.27
CA LYS A 31 20.95 2.52 -5.92
C LYS A 31 20.81 2.55 -7.44
N GLU A 32 21.94 2.61 -8.14
CA GLU A 32 21.99 2.45 -9.60
C GLU A 32 21.58 1.02 -10.02
N ILE A 33 20.92 0.89 -11.18
CA ILE A 33 20.58 -0.40 -11.77
C ILE A 33 21.71 -0.78 -12.73
N VAL A 34 22.36 -1.92 -12.48
CA VAL A 34 23.48 -2.38 -13.31
C VAL A 34 23.09 -3.56 -14.19
N SER A 35 21.96 -4.23 -13.91
CA SER A 35 21.52 -5.40 -14.65
C SER A 35 20.00 -5.59 -14.65
N MET A 36 19.50 -6.40 -15.59
CA MET A 36 18.10 -6.83 -15.59
C MET A 36 17.73 -7.70 -14.37
N CYS A 37 18.69 -8.38 -13.75
CA CYS A 37 18.45 -9.11 -12.49
C CYS A 37 18.11 -8.14 -11.35
N ASP A 38 18.75 -6.98 -11.30
CA ASP A 38 18.42 -5.95 -10.31
C ASP A 38 17.01 -5.40 -10.53
N VAL A 39 16.61 -5.20 -11.79
CA VAL A 39 15.25 -4.79 -12.15
C VAL A 39 14.22 -5.79 -11.62
N ALA A 40 14.46 -7.10 -11.82
CA ALA A 40 13.57 -8.15 -11.33
C ALA A 40 13.49 -8.16 -9.80
N ALA A 41 14.63 -8.15 -9.11
CA ALA A 41 14.67 -8.12 -7.64
C ALA A 41 13.98 -6.89 -7.06
N ARG A 42 14.13 -5.72 -7.68
CA ARG A 42 13.42 -4.50 -7.26
C ARG A 42 11.93 -4.60 -7.48
N LEU A 43 11.49 -5.12 -8.63
CA LEU A 43 10.07 -5.31 -8.91
C LEU A 43 9.41 -6.25 -7.89
N GLU A 44 10.07 -7.36 -7.56
CA GLU A 44 9.63 -8.29 -6.51
C GLU A 44 9.53 -7.60 -5.15
N ASN A 45 10.56 -6.85 -4.75
CA ASN A 45 10.57 -6.12 -3.50
C ASN A 45 9.48 -5.04 -3.42
N ILE A 46 9.28 -4.27 -4.49
CA ILE A 46 8.18 -3.28 -4.57
C ILE A 46 6.84 -3.98 -4.39
N GLY A 47 6.63 -5.11 -5.09
CA GLY A 47 5.40 -5.90 -4.97
C GLY A 47 5.17 -6.40 -3.55
N LEU A 48 6.21 -6.95 -2.91
CA LEU A 48 6.14 -7.44 -1.54
C LEU A 48 5.81 -6.31 -0.56
N GLN A 49 6.48 -5.16 -0.65
CA GLN A 49 6.24 -4.01 0.23
C GLN A 49 4.81 -3.47 0.07
N LYS A 50 4.31 -3.37 -1.16
CA LYS A 50 2.91 -2.98 -1.42
C LYS A 50 1.93 -3.98 -0.81
N GLY A 51 2.18 -5.28 -0.99
CA GLY A 51 1.33 -6.33 -0.43
C GLY A 51 1.32 -6.37 1.09
N LEU A 52 2.46 -6.14 1.75
CA LEU A 52 2.55 -6.04 3.20
C LEU A 52 1.77 -4.82 3.72
N ALA A 53 1.99 -3.64 3.13
CA ALA A 53 1.28 -2.42 3.52
C ALA A 53 -0.25 -2.55 3.34
N GLU A 54 -0.69 -3.15 2.22
CA GLU A 54 -2.09 -3.45 1.98
C GLU A 54 -2.64 -4.45 3.02
N GLY A 55 -1.92 -5.52 3.30
CA GLY A 55 -2.30 -6.52 4.30
C GLY A 55 -2.43 -5.93 5.71
N ASP A 56 -1.49 -5.07 6.11
CA ASP A 56 -1.50 -4.37 7.40
C ASP A 56 -2.72 -3.43 7.51
N LEU A 57 -3.01 -2.64 6.46
CA LEU A 57 -4.18 -1.76 6.45
C LEU A 57 -5.49 -2.56 6.50
N ARG A 58 -5.61 -3.65 5.73
CA ARG A 58 -6.80 -4.54 5.79
C ARG A 58 -6.98 -5.16 7.17
N ARG A 59 -5.87 -5.56 7.83
CA ARG A 59 -5.90 -6.05 9.21
C ARG A 59 -6.43 -4.97 10.16
N LEU A 60 -5.91 -3.75 10.05
CA LEU A 60 -6.31 -2.61 10.89
C LEU A 60 -7.78 -2.25 10.70
N ILE A 61 -8.26 -2.21 9.45
CA ILE A 61 -9.68 -1.99 9.13
C ILE A 61 -10.57 -3.03 9.79
N LYS A 62 -10.23 -4.32 9.64
CA LYS A 62 -10.99 -5.43 10.23
C LYS A 62 -11.07 -5.32 11.76
N GLN A 63 -9.96 -4.99 12.41
CA GLN A 63 -9.91 -4.83 13.87
C GLN A 63 -10.71 -3.61 14.35
N THR A 64 -10.57 -2.48 13.65
CA THR A 64 -11.33 -1.25 13.91
C THR A 64 -12.83 -1.48 13.80
N CYS A 65 -13.29 -2.08 12.71
CA CYS A 65 -14.71 -2.41 12.49
C CYS A 65 -15.28 -3.31 13.61
N LYS A 66 -14.51 -4.31 14.06
CA LYS A 66 -14.90 -5.18 15.17
C LYS A 66 -15.06 -4.39 16.47
N LYS A 67 -14.19 -3.42 16.74
CA LYS A 67 -14.23 -2.59 17.95
C LYS A 67 -15.30 -1.49 17.89
N MET A 68 -15.64 -0.99 16.70
CA MET A 68 -16.79 -0.08 16.51
C MET A 68 -18.12 -0.72 16.96
N GLN A 69 -18.26 -2.04 16.86
CA GLN A 69 -19.43 -2.76 17.39
C GLN A 69 -19.53 -2.68 18.92
N ALA A 70 -18.42 -2.41 19.61
CA ALA A 70 -18.36 -2.18 21.05
C ALA A 70 -18.51 -0.68 21.44
N LEU A 71 -18.83 0.20 20.48
CA LEU A 71 -19.04 1.65 20.69
C LEU A 71 -17.83 2.41 21.26
N LEU A 72 -16.62 1.94 20.98
CA LEU A 72 -15.38 2.61 21.37
C LEU A 72 -15.09 3.83 20.49
N SER A 73 -14.44 4.84 21.08
CA SER A 73 -13.90 6.02 20.38
C SER A 73 -12.65 5.67 19.56
N ALA A 74 -12.22 6.59 18.67
CA ALA A 74 -11.01 6.39 17.86
C ALA A 74 -9.76 6.30 18.73
N GLU A 75 -9.68 7.10 19.79
CA GLU A 75 -8.57 7.12 20.74
C GLU A 75 -8.47 5.80 21.52
N GLU A 76 -9.61 5.28 22.01
CA GLU A 76 -9.63 3.98 22.70
C GLU A 76 -9.28 2.83 21.76
N ILE A 77 -9.73 2.88 20.50
CA ILE A 77 -9.37 1.87 19.50
C ILE A 77 -7.88 1.94 19.16
N ALA A 78 -7.32 3.14 19.00
CA ALA A 78 -5.91 3.35 18.70
C ALA A 78 -5.02 2.79 19.83
N ASP A 79 -5.33 3.12 21.09
CA ASP A 79 -4.62 2.58 22.26
C ASP A 79 -4.72 1.04 22.33
N ASP A 80 -5.93 0.49 22.17
CA ASP A 80 -6.17 -0.96 22.19
C ASP A 80 -5.44 -1.73 21.07
N LEU A 81 -5.22 -1.09 19.92
CA LEU A 81 -4.55 -1.68 18.76
C LEU A 81 -3.06 -1.34 18.72
N ALA A 82 -2.57 -0.55 19.68
CA ALA A 82 -1.21 0.02 19.67
C ALA A 82 -0.90 0.72 18.32
N GLU A 83 -1.86 1.49 17.82
CA GLU A 83 -1.73 2.31 16.61
C GLU A 83 -1.52 3.76 17.01
N ASP A 84 -0.39 4.34 16.61
CA ASP A 84 -0.04 5.73 16.94
C ASP A 84 -0.86 6.73 16.09
N ASP A 85 -1.31 6.32 14.90
CA ASP A 85 -2.07 7.17 13.99
C ASP A 85 -3.59 7.13 14.29
N VAL A 86 -4.00 7.90 15.30
CA VAL A 86 -5.42 8.09 15.64
C VAL A 86 -6.22 8.66 14.45
N ALA A 87 -5.60 9.49 13.60
CA ALA A 87 -6.28 10.06 12.45
C ALA A 87 -6.60 9.00 11.38
N LEU A 88 -5.72 8.01 11.20
CA LEU A 88 -5.98 6.84 10.36
C LEU A 88 -7.14 6.00 10.92
N ILE A 89 -7.17 5.74 12.23
CA ILE A 89 -8.30 5.04 12.88
C ILE A 89 -9.61 5.79 12.63
N GLN A 90 -9.61 7.11 12.81
CA GLN A 90 -10.79 7.94 12.55
C GLN A 90 -11.22 7.88 11.08
N LYS A 91 -10.28 7.95 10.13
CA LYS A 91 -10.55 7.79 8.69
C LYS A 91 -11.20 6.44 8.39
N ILE A 92 -10.71 5.36 9.01
CA ILE A 92 -11.28 4.02 8.87
C ILE A 92 -12.70 3.97 9.44
N MET A 93 -12.92 4.52 10.63
CA MET A 93 -14.24 4.55 11.27
C MET A 93 -15.26 5.31 10.40
N ASP A 94 -14.86 6.44 9.83
CA ASP A 94 -15.74 7.24 8.98
C ASP A 94 -16.08 6.50 7.67
N ALA A 95 -15.11 5.85 7.04
CA ALA A 95 -15.35 5.01 5.87
C ALA A 95 -16.26 3.81 6.20
N ALA A 96 -16.06 3.18 7.36
CA ALA A 96 -16.80 1.98 7.79
C ALA A 96 -18.27 2.25 8.10
N LYS A 97 -18.64 3.46 8.53
CA LYS A 97 -20.04 3.84 8.83
C LYS A 97 -20.99 3.60 7.65
N GLU A 98 -20.51 3.75 6.42
CA GLU A 98 -21.31 3.55 5.21
C GLU A 98 -21.62 2.08 4.90
N PHE A 99 -20.91 1.15 5.55
CA PHE A 99 -21.04 -0.29 5.34
C PHE A 99 -21.58 -1.01 6.59
N ALA A 100 -22.02 -0.28 7.61
CA ALA A 100 -22.63 -0.89 8.78
C ALA A 100 -24.02 -1.48 8.45
N PRO A 101 -24.43 -2.62 9.05
CA PRO A 101 -23.70 -3.42 10.05
C PRO A 101 -22.77 -4.48 9.45
N GLU A 102 -22.89 -4.78 8.16
CA GLU A 102 -22.13 -5.82 7.45
C GLU A 102 -20.91 -5.20 6.76
N TYR A 103 -19.85 -4.96 7.55
CA TYR A 103 -18.65 -4.30 7.07
C TYR A 103 -17.95 -5.08 5.95
N ASP A 104 -17.88 -4.47 4.76
CA ASP A 104 -17.07 -4.95 3.64
C ASP A 104 -15.65 -4.36 3.75
N ILE A 105 -14.70 -5.20 4.18
CA ILE A 105 -13.31 -4.78 4.40
C ILE A 105 -12.65 -4.31 3.11
N ASP A 106 -13.00 -4.91 1.97
CA ASP A 106 -12.38 -4.58 0.69
C ASP A 106 -12.90 -3.24 0.17
N ALA A 107 -14.20 -2.99 0.29
CA ALA A 107 -14.79 -1.70 -0.06
C ALA A 107 -14.31 -0.57 0.86
N ILE A 108 -14.12 -0.84 2.16
CA ILE A 108 -13.55 0.13 3.11
C ILE A 108 -12.09 0.42 2.77
N TYR A 109 -11.28 -0.62 2.50
CA TYR A 109 -9.90 -0.47 2.06
C TYR A 109 -9.79 0.44 0.84
N GLU A 110 -10.62 0.23 -0.18
CA GLU A 110 -10.63 1.06 -1.39
C GLU A 110 -10.95 2.53 -1.13
N LYS A 111 -11.70 2.85 -0.07
CA LYS A 111 -11.95 4.24 0.36
C LYS A 111 -10.84 4.82 1.22
N VAL A 112 -10.20 4.01 2.05
CA VAL A 112 -9.14 4.46 2.96
C VAL A 112 -7.80 4.60 2.25
N ALA A 113 -7.51 3.74 1.28
CA ALA A 113 -6.28 3.76 0.48
C ALA A 113 -6.24 4.85 -0.61
N LYS A 114 -7.40 5.48 -0.89
CA LYS A 114 -7.53 6.65 -1.78
C LYS A 114 -7.55 7.95 -0.98
#